data_AF-A0A529MFD5-F1
#
_entry.id   AF-A0A529MFD5-F1
#
_cell.length_a   1.000
_cell.length_b   1.000
_cell.length_c   1.000
_cell.angle_alpha   90.00
_cell.angle_beta   90.00
_cell.angle_gamma   90.00
#
_symmetry.space_group_name_H-M   'P 1'
#
loop_
_entity.id
_entity.type
_entity.pdbx_description
1 polymer ?
#
loop_
_entity_poly.entity_id
_entity_poly.type
_entity_poly.pdbx_seq_one_letter_code
_entity_poly.pdbx_strand_id
1 'polypeptide(L)'
;MLPNEAGEVNNPLRDNIAWFLEAERQKRELPHQHMAELFKTSPGQGLAYRTYIRTMRKRNNVTLRTVEQMAQALEVSIATILVGGAELEPWAHKLTEKSIRARLADIINSERERRNLLRYQMAELLGVSEITFTKLERA
;
A
#
# COMPACT_ATOMS: atom_id res chain seq x y z
N MET A 1 -8.76 -0.50 -13.17
CA MET A 1 -7.77 0.04 -14.11
C MET A 1 -7.35 -1.07 -15.04
N LEU A 2 -7.49 -0.86 -16.35
CA LEU A 2 -7.08 -1.85 -17.33
C LEU A 2 -5.54 -1.83 -17.45
N PRO A 3 -4.89 -2.99 -17.59
CA PRO A 3 -3.47 -3.03 -17.93
C PRO A 3 -3.23 -2.31 -19.27
N ASN A 4 -2.08 -1.66 -19.41
CA ASN A 4 -1.59 -1.21 -20.72
C ASN A 4 -1.25 -2.43 -21.61
N GLU A 5 -0.85 -2.18 -22.85
CA GLU A 5 -0.52 -3.24 -23.83
C GLU A 5 0.62 -4.18 -23.35
N ALA A 6 1.43 -3.75 -22.38
CA ALA A 6 2.47 -4.55 -21.74
C ALA A 6 1.99 -5.32 -20.48
N GLY A 7 0.69 -5.25 -20.15
CA GLY A 7 0.13 -5.86 -18.95
C GLY A 7 0.37 -5.06 -17.66
N GLU A 8 0.79 -3.80 -17.74
CA GLU A 8 1.06 -2.94 -16.59
C GLU A 8 -0.18 -2.14 -16.20
N VAL A 9 -0.59 -2.27 -14.94
CA VAL A 9 -1.66 -1.43 -14.38
C VAL A 9 -0.99 -0.16 -13.84
N ASN A 10 -1.29 0.99 -14.45
CA ASN A 10 -0.87 2.29 -13.92
C ASN A 10 -1.46 2.45 -12.51
N ASN A 11 -0.61 2.43 -11.49
CA ASN A 11 -1.02 2.47 -10.10
C ASN A 11 -0.12 3.48 -9.37
N PRO A 12 -0.63 4.69 -9.09
CA PRO A 12 0.17 5.77 -8.50
C PRO A 12 0.73 5.39 -7.12
N LEU A 13 0.06 4.51 -6.37
CA LEU A 13 0.59 4.04 -5.09
C LEU A 13 1.83 3.16 -5.27
N ARG A 14 1.90 2.34 -6.33
CA ARG A 14 3.09 1.54 -6.62
C ARG A 14 4.26 2.43 -7.04
N ASP A 15 3.98 3.46 -7.84
CA ASP A 15 5.00 4.44 -8.23
C ASP A 15 5.52 5.19 -7.00
N ASN A 16 4.63 5.67 -6.13
CA ASN A 16 4.99 6.38 -4.90
C ASN A 16 5.83 5.52 -3.95
N ILE A 17 5.42 4.27 -3.70
CA ILE A 17 6.17 3.33 -2.85
C ILE A 17 7.56 3.08 -3.44
N ALA A 18 7.65 2.77 -4.74
CA ALA A 18 8.93 2.49 -5.38
C ALA A 18 9.87 3.70 -5.40
N TRP A 19 9.32 4.89 -5.71
CA TRP A 19 10.07 6.14 -5.70
C TRP A 19 10.61 6.45 -4.30
N PHE A 20 9.77 6.35 -3.27
CA PHE A 20 10.18 6.66 -1.90
C PHE A 20 11.27 5.69 -1.41
N LEU A 21 11.09 4.38 -1.66
CA LEU A 21 12.07 3.37 -1.29
C LEU A 21 13.40 3.57 -2.02
N GLU A 22 13.39 4.02 -3.28
CA GLU A 22 14.61 4.32 -4.02
C GLU A 22 15.31 5.57 -3.47
N ALA A 23 14.56 6.63 -3.17
CA ALA A 23 15.10 7.85 -2.57
C ALA A 23 15.75 7.57 -1.21
N GLU A 24 15.08 6.82 -0.33
CA GLU A 24 15.65 6.43 0.96
C GLU A 24 16.86 5.50 0.82
N ARG A 25 16.84 4.58 -0.16
CA ARG A 25 17.99 3.72 -0.45
C ARG A 25 19.20 4.54 -0.88
N GLN A 26 19.01 5.49 -1.80
CA GLN A 26 20.08 6.37 -2.31
C GLN A 26 20.63 7.26 -1.21
N LYS A 27 19.76 7.88 -0.42
CA LYS A 27 20.13 8.73 0.73
C LYS A 27 20.99 7.99 1.76
N ARG A 28 20.75 6.68 1.95
CA ARG A 28 21.50 5.82 2.88
C ARG A 28 22.69 5.10 2.22
N GLU A 29 22.89 5.32 0.92
CA GLU A 29 23.94 4.67 0.11
C GLU A 29 23.92 3.13 0.18
N LEU A 30 22.71 2.54 0.33
CA LEU A 30 22.57 1.11 0.54
C LEU A 30 22.44 0.33 -0.78
N PRO A 31 23.12 -0.81 -0.93
CA PRO A 31 22.75 -1.80 -1.92
C PRO A 31 21.31 -2.29 -1.68
N HIS A 32 20.62 -2.71 -2.75
CA HIS A 32 19.26 -3.25 -2.66
C HIS A 32 19.12 -4.39 -1.63
N GLN A 33 20.14 -5.22 -1.49
CA GLN A 33 20.13 -6.33 -0.55
C GLN A 33 20.11 -5.86 0.91
N HIS A 34 20.97 -4.89 1.27
CA HIS A 34 21.00 -4.30 2.61
C HIS A 34 19.72 -3.50 2.90
N MET A 35 19.19 -2.78 1.91
CA MET A 35 17.90 -2.10 2.06
C MET A 35 16.77 -3.09 2.37
N ALA A 36 16.73 -4.23 1.68
CA ALA A 36 15.74 -5.27 1.95
C ALA A 36 15.92 -5.92 3.34
N GLU A 37 17.15 -5.98 3.85
CA GLU A 37 17.45 -6.52 5.17
C GLU A 37 16.88 -5.68 6.31
N LEU A 38 16.76 -4.35 6.13
CA LEU A 38 16.08 -3.47 7.09
C LEU A 38 14.63 -3.89 7.35
N PHE A 39 13.98 -4.52 6.38
CA PHE A 39 12.58 -4.93 6.46
C PHE A 39 12.38 -6.35 7.00
N LYS A 40 13.45 -7.02 7.45
CA LYS A 40 13.37 -8.31 8.11
C LYS A 40 13.08 -8.08 9.59
N THR A 41 12.05 -8.71 10.11
CA THR A 41 11.67 -8.61 11.53
C THR A 41 12.38 -9.66 12.39
N SER A 42 12.79 -10.78 11.79
CA SER A 42 13.62 -11.83 12.39
C SER A 42 14.22 -12.71 11.27
N PRO A 43 15.19 -13.61 11.54
CA PRO A 43 15.73 -14.50 10.51
C PRO A 43 14.62 -15.30 9.82
N GLY A 44 14.44 -15.08 8.52
CA GLY A 44 13.37 -15.71 7.74
C GLY A 44 11.98 -15.06 7.84
N GLN A 45 11.79 -14.01 8.64
CA GLN A 45 10.54 -13.24 8.72
C GLN A 45 10.73 -11.78 8.27
N GLY A 46 9.64 -11.18 7.78
CA GLY A 46 9.63 -9.85 7.19
C GLY A 46 9.65 -9.90 5.66
N LEU A 47 10.14 -8.82 5.03
CA LEU A 47 10.10 -8.70 3.57
C LEU A 47 11.24 -9.48 2.91
N ALA A 48 10.91 -10.56 2.20
CA ALA A 48 11.88 -11.28 1.39
C ALA A 48 12.51 -10.39 0.30
N TYR A 49 13.80 -10.58 0.01
CA TYR A 49 14.52 -9.80 -1.00
C TYR A 49 13.84 -9.82 -2.38
N ARG A 50 13.34 -10.99 -2.80
CA ARG A 50 12.57 -11.12 -4.05
C ARG A 50 11.32 -10.23 -4.07
N THR A 51 10.62 -10.13 -2.95
CA THR A 51 9.43 -9.29 -2.81
C THR A 51 9.82 -7.82 -2.86
N TYR A 52 10.89 -7.42 -2.16
CA TYR A 52 11.45 -6.07 -2.26
C TYR A 52 11.76 -5.68 -3.72
N ILE A 53 12.51 -6.51 -4.45
CA ILE A 53 12.85 -6.22 -5.86
C ILE A 53 11.61 -6.13 -6.75
N ARG A 54 10.60 -6.99 -6.53
CA ARG A 54 9.33 -6.89 -7.26
C ARG A 54 8.62 -5.57 -6.95
N THR A 55 8.64 -5.12 -5.70
CA THR A 55 8.03 -3.86 -5.26
C THR A 55 8.73 -2.68 -5.94
N MET A 56 10.07 -2.64 -5.92
CA MET A 56 10.87 -1.61 -6.61
C MET A 56 10.58 -1.57 -8.12
N ARG A 57 10.37 -2.75 -8.73
CA ARG A 57 10.01 -2.88 -10.15
C ARG A 57 8.52 -2.71 -10.43
N LYS A 58 7.70 -2.42 -9.41
CA LYS A 58 6.25 -2.19 -9.52
C LYS A 58 5.46 -3.41 -10.05
N ARG A 59 6.02 -4.61 -9.89
CA ARG A 59 5.52 -5.90 -10.43
C ARG A 59 4.63 -6.69 -9.45
N ASN A 60 4.27 -6.12 -8.31
CA ASN A 60 3.36 -6.73 -7.34
C ASN A 60 2.54 -5.67 -6.61
N ASN A 61 1.43 -6.10 -6.04
CA ASN A 61 0.77 -5.35 -4.98
C ASN A 61 1.53 -5.51 -3.66
N VAL A 62 1.46 -4.47 -2.84
CA VAL A 62 2.02 -4.44 -1.49
C VAL A 62 0.84 -4.25 -0.53
N THR A 63 0.78 -5.04 0.53
CA THR A 63 -0.28 -4.89 1.54
C THR A 63 -0.01 -3.68 2.43
N LEU A 64 -1.05 -3.04 2.98
CA LEU A 64 -0.85 -1.93 3.92
C LEU A 64 0.01 -2.34 5.12
N ARG A 65 -0.13 -3.58 5.61
CA ARG A 65 0.72 -4.13 6.68
C ARG A 65 2.19 -4.14 6.28
N THR A 66 2.49 -4.53 5.04
CA THR A 66 3.86 -4.51 4.53
C THR A 66 4.39 -3.09 4.39
N VAL A 67 3.56 -2.14 3.95
CA VAL A 67 3.96 -0.72 3.89
C VAL A 67 4.22 -0.17 5.31
N GLU A 68 3.38 -0.51 6.29
CA GLU A 68 3.58 -0.12 7.69
C GLU A 68 4.88 -0.70 8.26
N GLN A 69 5.21 -1.96 7.97
CA GLN A 69 6.49 -2.56 8.35
C GLN A 69 7.69 -1.82 7.73
N MET A 70 7.60 -1.46 6.44
CA MET A 70 8.64 -0.65 5.78
C MET A 70 8.77 0.73 6.44
N ALA A 71 7.63 1.37 6.74
CA ALA A 71 7.59 2.68 7.36
C ALA A 71 8.23 2.67 8.75
N GLN A 72 7.91 1.67 9.57
CA GLN A 72 8.53 1.47 10.89
C GLN A 72 10.04 1.27 10.78
N ALA A 73 10.51 0.43 9.87
CA ALA A 73 11.95 0.18 9.68
C ALA A 73 12.72 1.40 9.17
N LEU A 74 12.06 2.32 8.46
CA LEU A 74 12.64 3.56 7.96
C LEU A 74 12.38 4.76 8.88
N GLU A 75 11.68 4.56 10.00
CA GLU A 75 11.28 5.59 10.96
C GLU A 75 10.44 6.73 10.33
N VAL A 76 9.54 6.36 9.42
CA VAL A 76 8.60 7.28 8.76
C VAL A 76 7.15 6.82 8.94
N SER A 77 6.19 7.67 8.61
CA SER A 77 4.77 7.30 8.62
C SER A 77 4.38 6.49 7.38
N ILE A 78 3.35 5.63 7.49
CA ILE A 78 2.81 4.90 6.33
C ILE A 78 2.36 5.87 5.23
N ALA A 79 1.79 7.01 5.61
CA ALA A 79 1.33 8.05 4.69
C ALA A 79 2.49 8.61 3.85
N THR A 80 3.66 8.81 4.47
CA THR A 80 4.87 9.32 3.78
C THR A 80 5.26 8.43 2.61
N ILE A 81 5.23 7.11 2.80
CA ILE A 81 5.53 6.15 1.72
C ILE A 81 4.44 6.19 0.65
N LEU A 82 3.17 6.24 1.05
CA LEU A 82 2.03 6.19 0.13
C LEU A 82 1.92 7.43 -0.77
N VAL A 83 2.36 8.61 -0.31
CA VAL A 83 2.31 9.85 -1.10
C VAL A 83 3.56 10.14 -1.91
N GLY A 84 4.63 9.35 -1.76
CA GLY A 84 5.81 9.45 -2.63
C GLY A 84 6.51 10.81 -2.59
N GLY A 85 6.65 11.40 -1.39
CA GLY A 85 7.36 12.67 -1.20
C GLY A 85 6.53 13.94 -1.33
N ALA A 86 5.22 13.83 -1.61
CA ALA A 86 4.32 14.97 -1.49
C ALA A 86 4.18 15.45 -0.04
N GLU A 87 3.87 16.73 0.13
CA GLU A 87 3.62 17.33 1.44
C GLU A 87 2.39 16.68 2.12
N LEU A 88 2.53 16.39 3.41
CA LEU A 88 1.48 15.78 4.22
C LEU A 88 1.03 16.73 5.30
N GLU A 89 -0.29 16.78 5.51
CA GLU A 89 -0.82 17.46 6.68
C GLU A 89 -0.41 16.74 7.98
N PRO A 90 -0.19 17.47 9.08
CA PRO A 90 0.32 16.89 10.34
C PRO A 90 -0.49 15.71 10.88
N TRP A 91 -1.81 15.67 10.65
CA TRP A 91 -2.67 14.58 11.11
C TRP A 91 -2.42 13.28 10.34
N ALA A 92 -2.01 13.36 9.07
CA ALA A 92 -1.83 12.19 8.20
C ALA A 92 -0.63 11.34 8.64
N HIS A 93 0.37 11.95 9.28
CA HIS A 93 1.51 11.24 9.87
C HIS A 93 1.12 10.28 11.01
N LYS A 94 -0.06 10.48 11.62
CA LYS A 94 -0.57 9.63 12.71
C LYS A 94 -1.34 8.42 12.21
N LEU A 95 -1.52 8.29 10.90
CA LEU A 95 -2.24 7.17 10.30
C LEU A 95 -1.44 5.87 10.46
N THR A 96 -2.13 4.83 10.93
CA THR A 96 -1.70 3.43 10.97
C THR A 96 -2.43 2.60 9.91
N GLU A 97 -1.94 1.39 9.61
CA GLU A 97 -2.62 0.43 8.73
C GLU A 97 -4.08 0.24 9.15
N LYS A 98 -4.32 0.05 10.45
CA LYS A 98 -5.65 -0.13 11.02
C LYS A 98 -6.56 1.08 10.79
N SER A 99 -6.05 2.28 11.06
CA SER A 99 -6.85 3.51 10.90
C SER A 99 -7.20 3.80 9.44
N ILE A 100 -6.28 3.51 8.51
CA ILE A 100 -6.52 3.67 7.07
C ILE A 100 -7.58 2.67 6.62
N ARG A 101 -7.48 1.42 7.06
CA ARG A 101 -8.47 0.39 6.72
C ARG A 101 -9.86 0.70 7.24
N ALA A 102 -9.99 1.10 8.51
CA ALA A 102 -11.27 1.49 9.09
C ALA A 102 -11.89 2.66 8.31
N ARG A 103 -11.09 3.69 8.00
CA ARG A 103 -11.57 4.84 7.23
C ARG A 103 -12.00 4.47 5.81
N LEU A 104 -11.26 3.57 5.14
CA LEU A 104 -11.65 3.05 3.83
C LEU A 104 -12.97 2.26 3.90
N ALA A 105 -13.15 1.43 4.94
CA ALA A 105 -14.39 0.70 5.16
C ALA A 105 -15.58 1.66 5.34
N ASP A 106 -15.42 2.69 6.17
CA ASP A 106 -16.45 3.70 6.41
C ASP A 106 -16.83 4.46 5.14
N ILE A 107 -15.84 4.87 4.34
CA ILE A 107 -16.07 5.56 3.06
C ILE A 107 -16.81 4.64 2.07
N ILE A 108 -16.36 3.39 1.94
CA ILE A 108 -16.97 2.42 1.02
C ILE A 108 -18.42 2.14 1.42
N ASN A 109 -18.69 1.95 2.71
CA ASN A 109 -20.04 1.71 3.23
C ASN A 109 -20.95 2.91 3.05
N SER A 110 -20.44 4.11 3.38
CA SER A 110 -21.19 5.36 3.19
C SER A 110 -21.54 5.60 1.73
N GLU A 111 -20.61 5.35 0.80
CA GLU A 111 -20.89 5.46 -0.64
C GLU A 111 -21.89 4.41 -1.13
N ARG A 112 -21.83 3.18 -0.61
CA ARG A 112 -22.80 2.13 -0.92
C ARG A 112 -24.21 2.55 -0.50
N GLU A 113 -24.36 3.03 0.73
CA GLU A 113 -25.64 3.48 1.29
C GLU A 113 -26.19 4.69 0.56
N ARG A 114 -25.35 5.69 0.30
CA ARG A 114 -25.72 6.90 -0.45
C ARG A 114 -26.27 6.58 -1.85
N ARG A 115 -25.75 5.53 -2.47
CA ARG A 115 -26.17 5.07 -3.82
C ARG A 115 -27.29 4.03 -3.78
N ASN A 116 -27.75 3.63 -2.59
CA ASN A 116 -28.72 2.56 -2.39
C ASN A 116 -28.32 1.23 -3.06
N LEU A 117 -27.04 0.87 -2.97
CA LEU A 117 -26.49 -0.33 -3.60
C LEU A 117 -26.49 -1.53 -2.65
N LEU A 118 -26.79 -2.71 -3.21
CA LEU A 118 -26.53 -3.99 -2.58
C LEU A 118 -25.03 -4.27 -2.54
N ARG A 119 -24.59 -5.17 -1.65
CA ARG A 119 -23.15 -5.49 -1.46
C ARG A 119 -22.49 -5.98 -2.75
N TYR A 120 -23.13 -6.90 -3.47
CA TYR A 120 -22.58 -7.39 -4.74
C TYR A 120 -22.46 -6.28 -5.80
N GLN A 121 -23.39 -5.31 -5.82
CA GLN A 121 -23.34 -4.19 -6.78
C GLN A 121 -22.18 -3.24 -6.46
N MET A 122 -21.93 -2.99 -5.17
CA MET A 122 -20.76 -2.21 -4.76
C MET A 122 -19.45 -2.97 -5.03
N ALA A 123 -19.44 -4.28 -4.83
CA ALA A 123 -18.29 -5.12 -5.16
C ALA A 123 -17.96 -5.07 -6.67
N GLU A 124 -18.99 -5.17 -7.52
CA GLU A 124 -18.86 -5.02 -8.97
C GLU A 124 -18.35 -3.63 -9.37
N LEU A 125 -18.88 -2.56 -8.76
CA LEU A 125 -18.44 -1.19 -8.99
C LEU A 125 -16.95 -0.99 -8.63
N LEU A 126 -16.49 -1.63 -7.55
CA LEU A 126 -15.09 -1.61 -7.14
C LEU A 126 -14.21 -2.58 -7.95
N GLY A 127 -14.79 -3.41 -8.81
CA GLY A 127 -14.08 -4.42 -9.59
C GLY A 127 -13.48 -5.54 -8.73
N VAL A 128 -14.13 -5.89 -7.62
CA VAL A 128 -13.69 -6.94 -6.70
C VAL A 128 -14.76 -8.00 -6.50
N SER A 129 -14.38 -9.20 -6.06
CA SER A 129 -15.37 -10.21 -5.64
C SER A 129 -16.17 -9.74 -4.43
N GLU A 130 -17.41 -10.22 -4.28
CA GLU A 130 -18.25 -9.92 -3.11
C GLU A 130 -17.60 -10.36 -1.79
N ILE A 131 -16.83 -11.45 -1.79
CA ILE A 131 -16.07 -11.91 -0.62
C ILE A 131 -14.96 -10.91 -0.28
N THR A 132 -14.26 -10.38 -1.29
CA THR A 132 -13.25 -9.33 -1.09
C THR A 132 -13.89 -8.07 -0.53
N PHE A 133 -15.04 -7.67 -1.08
CA PHE A 133 -15.82 -6.54 -0.56
C PHE A 133 -16.20 -6.73 0.90
N THR A 134 -16.73 -7.90 1.28
CA THR A 134 -17.11 -8.21 2.66
C THR A 134 -15.92 -8.08 3.63
N LYS A 135 -14.70 -8.40 3.19
CA LYS A 135 -13.48 -8.20 3.99
C LYS A 135 -13.09 -6.73 4.12
N LEU A 136 -13.35 -5.92 3.11
CA LEU A 136 -13.10 -4.47 3.14
C LEU A 136 -14.12 -3.74 4.01
N GLU A 137 -15.39 -4.15 3.99
CA GLU A 137 -16.47 -3.57 4.81
C GLU A 137 -16.27 -3.81 6.32
N ARG A 138 -15.65 -4.93 6.70
CA ARG A 138 -15.46 -5.35 8.11
C ARG A 138 -14.09 -4.97 8.69
N ALA A 139 -13.34 -4.11 8.00
CA ALA A 139 -11.91 -3.93 8.20
C ALA A 139 -11.53 -3.11 9.43
#